data_AF-A0A023D3G3-F1
#
_entry.id   AF-A0A023D3G3-F1
#
_cell.length_a   1.000
_cell.length_b   1.000
_cell.length_c   1.000
_cell.angle_alpha   90.00
_cell.angle_beta   90.00
_cell.angle_gamma   90.00
#
_symmetry.space_group_name_H-M   'P 1'
#
loop_
_entity.id
_entity.type
_entity.pdbx_description
1 polymer ?
#
loop_
_entity_poly.entity_id
_entity_poly.type
_entity_poly.pdbx_seq_one_letter_code
_entity_poly.pdbx_strand_id
1 'polypeptide(L)' 'MLKISPIPPTPTEIRAARKAVRLTQAEAAEVVSVSQATWKKWEAGVHRMPPASFHAFQMTAWKFGGHK' A
#
# COMPACT_ATOMS: atom_id res chain seq x y z
N MET A 1 1.64 17.85 12.76
CA MET A 1 2.77 16.90 12.72
C MET A 1 2.23 15.56 12.25
N LEU A 2 2.56 15.13 11.02
CA LEU A 2 2.14 13.82 10.51
C LEU A 2 2.78 12.73 11.38
N LYS A 3 1.97 11.89 12.04
CA LYS A 3 2.46 10.74 12.80
C LYS A 3 2.49 9.52 11.88
N ILE A 4 3.66 9.23 11.32
CA ILE A 4 3.94 7.97 10.62
C ILE A 4 4.36 6.95 11.68
N SER A 5 3.72 5.77 11.72
CA SER A 5 4.21 4.68 12.56
C SER A 5 5.62 4.29 12.12
N PRO A 6 6.62 4.17 13.02
CA PRO A 6 7.97 3.78 12.61
C PRO A 6 8.07 2.28 12.25
N ILE A 7 7.04 1.50 12.57
CA ILE A 7 7.01 0.05 12.36
C ILE A 7 6.54 -0.23 10.92
N PRO A 8 7.30 -0.99 10.11
CA PRO A 8 6.84 -1.44 8.80
C PRO A 8 5.56 -2.27 8.90
N PRO A 9 4.58 -2.08 8.01
CA PRO A 9 3.39 -2.93 8.00
C PRO A 9 3.76 -4.36 7.63
N THR A 10 3.01 -5.30 8.17
CA THR A 10 3.08 -6.72 7.80
C THR A 10 2.50 -6.95 6.41
N PRO A 11 2.89 -8.04 5.71
CA PRO A 11 2.31 -8.39 4.41
C PRO A 11 0.78 -8.54 4.44
N THR A 12 0.24 -9.02 5.56
CA THR A 12 -1.19 -9.16 5.78
C THR A 12 -1.88 -7.79 5.89
N GLU A 13 -1.32 -6.84 6.62
CA GLU A 13 -1.85 -5.47 6.72
C GLU A 13 -1.83 -4.76 5.36
N ILE A 14 -0.76 -4.91 4.59
CA ILE A 14 -0.66 -4.34 3.23
C ILE A 14 -1.78 -4.88 2.34
N ARG A 15 -1.97 -6.21 2.33
CA ARG A 15 -3.01 -6.86 1.53
C ARG A 15 -4.41 -6.47 1.99
N ALA A 16 -4.64 -6.40 3.29
CA ALA A 16 -5.93 -6.01 3.87
C ALA A 16 -6.28 -4.57 3.50
N ALA A 17 -5.35 -3.63 3.67
CA ALA A 17 -5.54 -2.23 3.30
C ALA A 17 -5.90 -2.08 1.83
N ARG A 18 -5.20 -2.79 0.94
CA ARG A 18 -5.51 -2.76 -0.50
C ARG A 18 -6.89 -3.32 -0.82
N LYS A 19 -7.25 -4.46 -0.24
CA LYS A 19 -8.57 -5.07 -0.46
C LYS A 19 -9.71 -4.19 0.06
N ALA A 20 -9.50 -3.47 1.16
CA ALA A 20 -10.50 -2.57 1.74
C ALA A 20 -10.91 -1.44 0.76
N VAL A 21 -9.97 -0.98 -0.07
CA VAL A 21 -10.21 0.03 -1.12
C VAL A 21 -10.43 -0.58 -2.51
N ARG A 22 -10.60 -1.91 -2.60
CA ARG A 22 -10.90 -2.67 -3.83
C ARG A 22 -9.91 -2.49 -4.98
N LEU A 23 -8.65 -2.17 -4.69
CA LEU A 23 -7.61 -2.02 -5.71
C LEU A 23 -6.94 -3.37 -6.04
N THR A 24 -6.59 -3.54 -7.31
CA THR A 24 -5.64 -4.54 -7.78
C THR A 24 -4.23 -4.22 -7.28
N GLN A 25 -3.31 -5.19 -7.35
CA GLN A 25 -1.91 -4.96 -7.00
C GLN A 25 -1.23 -3.93 -7.92
N ALA A 26 -1.68 -3.82 -9.18
CA ALA A 26 -1.16 -2.85 -10.14
C ALA A 26 -1.59 -1.42 -9.76
N GLU A 27 -2.90 -1.22 -9.56
CA GLU A 27 -3.43 0.09 -9.15
C GLU A 27 -2.85 0.55 -7.81
N ALA A 28 -2.66 -0.37 -6.85
CA ALA A 28 -2.06 -0.02 -5.57
C ALA A 28 -0.58 0.39 -5.69
N ALA A 29 0.16 -0.23 -6.62
CA ALA A 29 1.53 0.15 -6.91
C ALA A 29 1.62 1.56 -7.54
N GLU A 30 0.67 1.89 -8.41
CA GLU A 30 0.56 3.23 -9.03
C GLU A 30 0.32 4.32 -7.97
N VAL A 31 -0.52 4.05 -6.97
CA VAL A 31 -0.82 4.99 -5.86
C VAL A 31 0.44 5.46 -5.14
N VAL A 32 1.48 4.63 -5.06
CA VAL A 32 2.76 4.95 -4.40
C VAL A 32 3.94 4.99 -5.37
N SER A 33 3.67 5.09 -6.67
CA SER A 33 4.66 5.24 -7.75
C SER A 33 5.77 4.18 -7.75
N VAL A 34 5.40 2.92 -7.55
CA VAL A 34 6.32 1.77 -7.68
C VAL A 34 5.80 0.77 -8.72
N SER A 35 6.62 -0.20 -9.11
CA SER A 35 6.18 -1.27 -9.99
C SER A 35 5.26 -2.27 -9.28
N GLN A 36 4.36 -2.91 -10.03
CA GLN A 36 3.52 -4.00 -9.52
C GLN A 36 4.36 -5.14 -8.90
N ALA A 37 5.54 -5.42 -9.46
CA ALA A 37 6.47 -6.42 -8.92
C ALA A 37 6.95 -6.06 -7.52
N THR A 38 7.27 -4.79 -7.26
CA THR A 38 7.62 -4.30 -5.92
C THR A 38 6.45 -4.48 -4.94
N TRP A 39 5.24 -4.10 -5.35
CA TRP A 39 4.04 -4.30 -4.52
C TRP A 39 3.80 -5.78 -4.18
N LYS A 40 3.90 -6.67 -5.18
CA LYS A 40 3.75 -8.12 -4.98
C LYS A 40 4.78 -8.67 -3.99
N LYS A 41 6.03 -8.21 -4.04
CA LYS A 41 7.09 -8.60 -3.09
C LYS A 41 6.78 -8.13 -1.66
N TRP A 42 6.14 -6.98 -1.49
CA TRP A 42 5.67 -6.52 -0.18
C TRP A 42 4.57 -7.40 0.38
N GLU A 43 3.54 -7.74 -0.40
CA GLU A 43 2.47 -8.63 0.04
C GLU A 43 2.89 -10.10 0.23
N ALA A 44 3.97 -10.51 -0.43
CA ALA A 44 4.57 -11.83 -0.23
C ALA A 44 5.52 -11.87 0.98
N GLY A 45 5.85 -10.72 1.58
CA GLY A 45 6.84 -10.63 2.66
C GLY A 45 8.29 -10.83 2.22
N VAL A 46 8.55 -10.84 0.90
CA VAL A 46 9.91 -10.93 0.35
C VAL A 46 10.69 -9.67 0.70
N HIS A 47 10.08 -8.49 0.53
CA HIS A 47 10.64 -7.22 0.96
C HIS A 47 9.71 -6.54 1.96
N ARG A 48 10.28 -5.76 2.89
CA ARG A 48 9.48 -4.90 3.79
C ARG A 48 9.02 -3.65 3.03
N MET A 49 7.76 -3.25 3.21
CA MET A 49 7.28 -1.97 2.73
C MET A 49 7.75 -0.86 3.68
N PRO A 50 8.32 0.25 3.18
CA PRO A 50 8.64 1.39 4.02
C PRO A 50 7.38 1.96 4.70
N PRO A 51 7.41 2.32 6.00
CA PRO A 51 6.23 2.87 6.67
C PRO A 51 5.66 4.12 5.99
N ALA A 52 6.52 4.96 5.42
CA ALA A 52 6.12 6.14 4.65
C ALA A 52 5.32 5.78 3.39
N SER A 53 5.70 4.71 2.67
CA SER A 53 4.95 4.23 1.50
C SER A 53 3.58 3.70 1.91
N PHE A 54 3.48 2.99 3.04
CA PHE A 54 2.20 2.52 3.54
C PHE A 54 1.28 3.68 3.95
N HIS A 55 1.84 4.67 4.64
CA HIS A 55 1.09 5.87 5.01
C HIS A 55 0.60 6.64 3.77
N ALA A 56 1.48 6.82 2.76
CA ALA A 56 1.10 7.45 1.49
C ALA A 56 -0.04 6.69 0.79
N PHE A 57 0.03 5.35 0.79
CA PHE A 57 -1.04 4.50 0.28
C PHE A 57 -2.36 4.73 1.02
N GLN A 58 -2.36 4.68 2.36
CA GLN A 58 -3.57 4.88 3.17
C GLN A 58 -4.21 6.26 2.97
N MET A 59 -3.40 7.31 2.82
CA MET A 59 -3.89 8.68 2.61
C MET A 59 -4.48 8.90 1.22
N THR A 60 -3.98 8.17 0.23
CA THR A 60 -4.26 8.47 -1.18
C THR A 60 -5.21 7.46 -1.82
N ALA A 61 -5.19 6.20 -1.40
CA ALA A 61 -5.93 5.13 -2.07
C ALA A 61 -7.46 5.32 -2.05
N TRP A 62 -8.03 6.01 -1.05
CA TRP A 62 -9.46 6.34 -1.05
C TRP A 62 -9.85 7.21 -2.26
N LYS A 63 -8.96 8.11 -2.71
CA LYS A 63 -9.19 8.98 -3.87
C LYS A 63 -9.21 8.20 -5.19
N PHE A 64 -8.54 7.04 -5.23
CA PHE A 64 -8.48 6.17 -6.41
C PHE A 64 -9.57 5.09 -6.42
N GLY A 65 -10.03 4.64 -5.25
CA GLY A 65 -11.08 3.63 -5.11
C GLY A 65 -12.52 4.20 -5.09
N GLY A 66 -12.70 5.52 -4.92
CA GLY A 66 -14.01 6.17 -4.83
C GLY A 66 -14.74 6.40 -6.16
N HIS A 67 -14.17 5.99 -7.29
CA HIS A 67 -14.70 6.24 -8.65
C HIS A 67 -14.99 4.95 -9.44
N LYS A 68 -15.27 3.83 -8.77
CA LYS A 68 -15.69 2.58 -9.42
C LYS A 68 -16.89 1.95 -8.74
#